data_AF-A0A4S8L024-F1
#
_entry.id   AF-A0A4S8L024-F1
#
_cell.length_a   1.000
_cell.length_b   1.000
_cell.length_c   1.000
_cell.angle_alpha   90.00
_cell.angle_beta   90.00
_cell.angle_gamma   90.00
#
_symmetry.space_group_name_H-M   'P 1'
#
loop_
_entity.id
_entity.type
_entity.pdbx_description
1 polymer ?
#
loop_
_entity_poly.entity_id
_entity_poly.type
_entity_poly.pdbx_seq_one_letter_code
_entity_poly.pdbx_strand_id
1 'polypeptide(L)' 'VVLLVSLTIIFTLYHTNDKKYPPGPCGLPVLGNIFQLDPDRPWISYAKWKRIYGLSDHLQV' A
#
# COMPACT_ATOMS: atom_id res chain seq x y z
N VAL A 1 5.03 -0.72 24.96
CA VAL A 1 4.11 -0.08 23.97
C VAL A 1 4.82 0.21 22.65
N VAL A 2 5.87 1.04 22.63
CA VAL A 2 6.61 1.38 21.38
C VAL A 2 7.11 0.14 20.62
N LEU A 3 7.70 -0.84 21.32
CA LEU A 3 8.15 -2.10 20.71
C LEU A 3 7.03 -2.97 20.14
N LEU A 4 5.86 -2.97 20.81
CA LEU A 4 4.69 -3.71 20.32
C LEU A 4 4.14 -3.05 19.05
N VAL A 5 4.06 -1.72 19.04
CA VAL A 5 3.65 -0.96 17.85
C VAL A 5 4.63 -1.23 16.71
N SER A 6 5.94 -1.07 16.91
CA SER A 6 6.93 -1.33 15.86
C SER A 6 6.87 -2.75 15.31
N LEU A 7 6.66 -3.76 16.17
CA LEU A 7 6.49 -5.15 15.73
C LEU A 7 5.22 -5.33 14.89
N THR A 8 4.10 -4.71 15.27
CA THR A 8 2.87 -4.75 14.46
C THR A 8 3.06 -4.07 13.10
N ILE A 9 3.81 -2.96 13.03
CA ILE A 9 4.16 -2.29 11.76
C ILE A 9 4.98 -3.23 10.89
N ILE A 10 6.06 -3.79 11.44
CA ILE A 10 6.97 -4.66 10.70
C ILE A 10 6.22 -5.92 10.23
N PHE A 11 5.43 -6.54 11.10
CA PHE A 11 4.66 -7.75 10.78
C PHE A 11 3.61 -7.49 9.69
N THR A 12 2.87 -6.39 9.75
CA THR A 12 1.88 -6.03 8.72
C THR A 12 2.53 -5.70 7.37
N LEU A 13 3.70 -5.06 7.37
CA LEU A 13 4.51 -4.85 6.18
C LEU A 13 5.09 -6.16 5.62
N TYR A 14 5.49 -7.08 6.49
CA TYR A 14 6.06 -8.37 6.08
C TYR A 14 4.99 -9.33 5.54
N HIS A 15 3.77 -9.27 6.08
CA HIS A 15 2.65 -10.15 5.71
C HIS A 15 1.92 -9.70 4.43
N THR A 16 2.19 -8.51 3.88
CA THR A 16 1.67 -8.06 2.57
C THR A 16 2.44 -8.70 1.40
N ASN A 17 2.83 -9.97 1.53
CA ASN A 17 3.57 -10.75 0.53
C ASN A 17 2.75 -11.96 0.03
N ASP A 18 1.43 -11.81 -0.08
CA ASP A 18 0.62 -12.78 -0.81
C ASP A 18 0.82 -12.56 -2.32
N LYS A 19 1.75 -13.33 -2.87
CA LYS A 19 2.31 -13.31 -4.24
C LYS A 19 1.31 -13.40 -5.40
N LYS A 20 0.00 -13.40 -5.14
CA LYS A 20 -1.05 -13.42 -6.18
C LYS A 20 -1.42 -12.03 -6.69
N TYR A 21 -1.14 -10.98 -5.92
CA TYR A 21 -1.40 -9.60 -6.33
C TYR A 21 -0.16 -8.76 -6.13
N PRO A 22 0.05 -7.73 -6.99
CA PRO A 22 1.12 -6.79 -6.75
C PRO A 22 0.96 -6.13 -5.39
N PRO A 23 2.07 -5.86 -4.68
CA PRO A 23 2.01 -5.18 -3.40
C PRO A 23 1.33 -3.83 -3.62
N GLY A 24 0.24 -3.55 -2.91
CA GLY A 24 -0.43 -2.26 -3.01
C GLY A 24 0.42 -1.10 -2.47
N PRO A 25 -0.06 0.15 -2.56
CA PRO A 25 0.58 1.27 -1.89
C PRO A 25 0.66 1.01 -0.39
N CYS A 26 1.90 1.00 0.13
CA CYS A 26 2.19 0.73 1.54
C CYS A 26 1.58 1.81 2.43
N GLY A 27 0.47 1.46 3.08
CA GLY A 27 -0.17 2.28 4.09
C GLY A 27 0.50 2.15 5.44
N LEU A 28 0.57 3.25 6.19
CA LEU A 28 0.96 3.20 7.58
C LEU A 28 -0.08 2.38 8.37
N PRO A 29 0.35 1.60 9.36
CA PRO A 29 -0.60 0.95 10.26
C PRO A 29 -1.43 2.03 10.98
N VAL A 30 -2.74 1.81 11.08
CA VAL A 30 -3.77 2.73 11.61
C VAL A 30 -4.16 3.87 10.68
N LEU A 31 -3.22 4.63 10.09
CA LEU A 31 -3.55 5.76 9.21
C LEU A 31 -3.70 5.41 7.72
N GLY A 32 -3.25 4.24 7.30
CA GLY A 32 -3.26 3.83 5.90
C GLY A 32 -2.44 4.77 5.00
N ASN A 33 -2.93 5.03 3.80
CA ASN A 33 -2.25 5.85 2.79
C ASN A 33 -2.63 7.35 2.84
N ILE A 34 -3.21 7.84 3.94
CA ILE A 34 -3.73 9.21 4.03
C ILE A 34 -2.64 10.26 3.76
N PHE A 35 -1.42 10.05 4.26
CA PHE A 35 -0.29 10.97 3.99
C PHE A 35 0.26 10.90 2.56
N GLN A 36 -0.12 9.87 1.79
CA GLN A 36 0.27 9.70 0.39
C GLN A 36 -0.83 10.18 -0.58
N LEU A 37 -2.02 10.46 -0.07
CA LEU A 37 -3.13 11.02 -0.83
C LEU A 37 -2.99 12.54 -0.85
N ASP A 38 -3.11 13.11 -2.04
CA ASP A 38 -3.32 14.55 -2.19
C ASP A 38 -4.74 14.87 -1.69
N PRO A 39 -4.91 15.66 -0.61
CA PRO A 39 -6.22 15.92 -0.02
C PRO A 39 -7.14 16.71 -0.95
N ASP A 40 -6.57 17.54 -1.82
CA ASP A 40 -7.35 18.33 -2.78
C ASP A 40 -7.74 17.49 -4.01
N ARG A 41 -6.88 16.52 -4.38
CA ARG A 41 -7.06 15.72 -5.60
C ARG A 41 -6.67 14.25 -5.41
N PRO A 42 -7.43 13.48 -4.62
CA PRO A 42 -7.09 12.09 -4.32
C PRO A 42 -7.08 11.19 -5.56
N TRP A 43 -7.88 11.50 -6.58
CA TRP A 43 -7.92 10.75 -7.86
C TRP A 43 -6.58 10.72 -8.60
N ILE A 44 -5.72 11.74 -8.42
CA ILE A 44 -4.38 11.76 -9.03
C ILE A 44 -3.49 10.70 -8.38
N SER A 45 -3.50 10.61 -7.04
CA SER A 45 -2.78 9.58 -6.31
C SER A 45 -3.27 8.18 -6.68
N TYR A 46 -4.59 7.98 -6.82
CA TYR A 46 -5.16 6.71 -7.29
C TYR A 46 -4.75 6.39 -8.74
N ALA A 47 -4.76 7.35 -9.65
CA ALA A 47 -4.32 7.16 -11.03
C ALA A 47 -2.83 6.77 -11.10
N LYS A 48 -2.00 7.39 -10.26
CA LYS A 48 -0.58 7.05 -10.11
C LYS A 48 -0.40 5.61 -9.60
N TRP A 49 -1.15 5.21 -8.58
CA TRP A 49 -1.12 3.85 -8.06
C TRP A 49 -1.63 2.83 -9.08
N LYS A 50 -2.68 3.13 -9.84
CA LYS A 50 -3.14 2.29 -10.95
C LYS A 50 -2.05 2.10 -12.00
N ARG A 51 -1.25 3.13 -12.28
CA ARG A 51 -0.11 3.01 -13.21
C ARG A 51 1.02 2.13 -12.65
N ILE A 52 1.34 2.28 -11.36
CA ILE A 52 2.44 1.57 -10.70
C ILE A 52 2.09 0.10 -10.43
N TYR A 53 0.89 -0.15 -9.93
CA TYR A 53 0.44 -1.46 -9.45
C TYR A 53 -0.55 -2.15 -10.38
N GLY A 54 -1.28 -1.41 -11.22
CA GLY A 54 -2.17 -2.00 -12.22
C GLY A 54 -1.44 -2.64 -13.40
N LEU A 55 -0.19 -2.22 -13.68
CA LEU A 55 0.61 -2.84 -14.75
C LEU A 55 0.99 -4.30 -14.43
N SER A 56 1.19 -4.60 -13.15
CA SER A 56 1.54 -5.94 -12.66
C SER A 56 0.39 -6.96 -12.69
N ASP A 57 -0.84 -6.53 -12.97
CA ASP A 57 -2.01 -7.41 -13.09
C ASP A 57 -2.21 -7.94 -14.53
N HIS A 58 -1.64 -7.25 -15.53
CA HIS A 58 -1.87 -7.55 -16.95
C HIS A 58 -0.96 -8.62 -17.57
N LEU A 59 -0.14 -9.34 -16.79
CA LEU A 59 0.72 -10.44 -17.28
C LEU A 59 0.27 -11.84 -16.85
N GLN A 60 -0.97 -11.98 -16.37
CA GLN A 60 -1.58 -13.29 -16.09
C GLN A 60 -2.83 -13.44 -16.97
N VAL A 61 -2.62 -13.47 -18.30
CA VAL A 61 -3.60 -14.00 -19.28
C VAL A 61 -3.55 -15.51 -19.30
#